data_AF-A0A482UIH0-F1
#
_entry.id   AF-A0A482UIH0-F1
#
_cell.length_a   1.000
_cell.length_b   1.000
_cell.length_c   1.000
_cell.angle_alpha   90.00
_cell.angle_beta   90.00
_cell.angle_gamma   90.00
#
_symmetry.space_group_name_H-M   'P 1'
#
loop_
_entity.id
_entity.type
_entity.pdbx_description
1 polymer ?
#
loop_
_entity_poly.entity_id
_entity_poly.type
_entity_poly.pdbx_seq_one_letter_code
_entity_poly.pdbx_strand_id
1 'polypeptide(L)' 'MSMGDVYEGDFVDGKEHGYGVYIYSNGAKYEGQFKEGMMHGLGK' A
#
# COMPACT_ATOMS: atom_id res chain seq x y z
N MET A 1 -19.01 4.75 9.60
CA MET A 1 -18.10 3.64 9.28
C MET A 1 -16.79 4.28 8.86
N SER A 2 -15.73 4.21 9.66
CA SER A 2 -14.41 4.54 9.11
C SER A 2 -14.02 3.36 8.24
N MET A 3 -13.93 3.56 6.92
CA MET A 3 -13.21 2.60 6.10
C MET A 3 -11.77 2.66 6.61
N GLY A 4 -11.26 1.53 7.12
CA GLY A 4 -9.86 1.43 7.51
C GLY A 4 -8.96 1.63 6.29
N ASP A 5 -7.66 1.73 6.54
CA ASP A 5 -6.71 1.75 5.44
C ASP A 5 -6.73 0.39 4.72
N VAL A 6 -6.68 0.41 3.39
CA VAL A 6 -6.73 -0.79 2.55
C VAL A 6 -5.48 -0.85 1.69
N TYR A 7 -4.82 -2.00 1.68
CA TYR A 7 -3.74 -2.28 0.74
C TYR A 7 -4.20 -3.32 -0.28
N GLU A 8 -3.96 -3.02 -1.55
CA GLU A 8 -4.16 -3.94 -2.67
C GLU A 8 -2.82 -4.13 -3.38
N GLY A 9 -2.27 -5.34 -3.32
CA GLY A 9 -0.96 -5.67 -3.88
C GLY A 9 -0.45 -7.01 -3.38
N ASP A 10 0.80 -7.31 -3.72
CA ASP A 10 1.43 -8.56 -3.33
C ASP A 10 1.96 -8.51 -1.89
N PHE A 11 1.98 -9.69 -1.26
CA PHE A 11 2.57 -9.87 0.06
C PHE A 11 3.67 -10.92 0.00
N VAL A 12 4.80 -10.62 0.63
CA VAL A 12 5.91 -11.54 0.87
C VAL A 12 6.17 -11.58 2.37
N ASP A 13 6.18 -12.78 2.96
CA ASP A 13 6.34 -12.99 4.41
C ASP A 13 5.35 -12.17 5.27
N GLY A 14 4.12 -11.99 4.77
CA GLY A 14 3.08 -11.22 5.45
C GLY A 14 3.30 -9.70 5.39
N LYS A 15 4.24 -9.22 4.58
CA LYS A 15 4.53 -7.80 4.38
C LYS A 15 4.27 -7.39 2.94
N GLU A 16 3.80 -6.15 2.75
CA GLU A 16 3.55 -5.56 1.43
C GLU A 16 4.84 -5.56 0.60
N HIS A 17 4.74 -5.99 -0.65
CA HIS A 17 5.88 -6.15 -1.55
C HIS A 17 5.48 -5.93 -3.02
N GLY A 18 6.42 -5.46 -3.83
CA GLY A 18 6.16 -5.22 -5.26
C GLY A 18 5.28 -4.00 -5.49
N TYR A 19 4.56 -3.95 -6.61
CA TYR A 19 3.65 -2.84 -6.91
C TYR A 19 2.34 -2.99 -6.14
N GLY A 20 1.88 -1.91 -5.50
CA GLY A 20 0.64 -1.92 -4.75
C GLY A 20 -0.04 -0.55 -4.69
N VAL A 21 -1.28 -0.60 -4.23
CA VAL A 21 -2.16 0.54 -4.01
C VAL A 21 -2.53 0.58 -2.55
N TYR A 22 -2.21 1.67 -1.87
CA TYR A 22 -2.61 1.93 -0.49
C TYR A 22 -3.69 3.01 -0.48
N ILE A 23 -4.88 2.68 0.00
CA ILE A 23 -6.01 3.59 0.15
C ILE A 23 -6.11 3.94 1.62
N TYR A 24 -5.82 5.19 1.94
CA TYR A 24 -5.99 5.73 3.27
C TYR A 24 -7.48 5.88 3.60
N SER A 25 -7.79 5.80 4.88
CA SER A 25 -9.12 6.05 5.45
C SER A 25 -9.72 7.43 5.12
N ASN A 26 -8.87 8.40 4.78
CA ASN A 26 -9.29 9.72 4.29
C ASN A 26 -9.61 9.75 2.78
N GLY A 27 -9.51 8.62 2.08
CA GLY A 27 -9.72 8.48 0.64
C GLY A 27 -8.51 8.83 -0.22
N ALA A 28 -7.40 9.29 0.37
CA ALA A 28 -6.15 9.45 -0.37
C ALA A 28 -5.66 8.07 -0.82
N LYS A 29 -4.97 8.06 -1.96
CA LYS A 29 -4.40 6.86 -2.54
C LYS A 29 -2.92 7.08 -2.78
N TYR A 30 -2.10 6.11 -2.40
CA TYR A 30 -0.73 5.97 -2.84
C TYR A 30 -0.64 4.79 -3.79
N GLU A 31 -0.04 4.99 -4.95
CA GLU A 31 0.22 3.92 -5.89
C GLU A 31 1.72 3.87 -6.20
N GLY A 32 2.36 2.75 -5.88
CA GLY A 32 3.81 2.65 -5.98
C GLY A 32 4.38 1.30 -5.59
N GLN A 33 5.71 1.27 -5.51
CA GLN A 33 6.46 0.09 -5.13
C GLN A 33 6.52 -0.03 -3.61
N PHE A 34 6.49 -1.26 -3.11
CA PHE A 34 6.55 -1.62 -1.69
C PHE A 34 7.66 -2.66 -1.49
N LYS A 35 8.37 -2.55 -0.37
CA LYS A 35 9.39 -3.49 0.03
C LYS A 35 9.39 -3.65 1.54
N GLU A 36 9.13 -4.87 1.99
CA GLU A 36 9.09 -5.25 3.42
C GLU A 36 8.08 -4.42 4.24
N GLY A 37 6.91 -4.13 3.67
CA GLY A 37 5.86 -3.38 4.36
C GLY A 37 6.08 -1.87 4.39
N MET A 38 6.99 -1.37 3.55
CA MET A 38 7.24 0.06 3.41
C MET A 38 7.13 0.48 1.96
N MET A 39 6.56 1.66 1.74
CA MET A 39 6.59 2.33 0.44
C MET A 39 8.06 2.52 0.01
N HIS A 40 8.42 1.93 -1.11
CA HIS A 40 9.77 1.85 -1.63
C HIS A 40 9.84 2.40 -3.06
N GLY A 41 10.12 3.69 -3.20
CA GLY A 41 10.27 4.33 -4.51
C GLY A 41 9.37 5.56 -4.65
N LEU A 42 9.32 6.11 -5.86
CA LEU A 42 8.43 7.22 -6.20
C LEU A 42 7.06 6.65 -6.59
N GLY A 43 6.11 6.71 -5.67
CA GLY A 43 4.70 6.50 -5.96
C GLY A 43 4.00 7.82 -6.33
N LYS A 44 2.81 7.71 -6.92
CA LYS A 44 1.92 8.85 -7.20
C LYS A 44 0.72 8.86 -6.28
#